data_AF-Q8DUM6-F1
#
_entry.id   AF-Q8DUM6-F1
#
_cell.length_a   1.000
_cell.length_b   1.000
_cell.length_c   1.000
_cell.angle_alpha   90.00
_cell.angle_beta   90.00
_cell.angle_gamma   90.00
#
_symmetry.space_group_name_H-M   'P 1'
#
loop_
_entity.id
_entity.type
_entity.pdbx_description
1 polymer ?
#
loop_
_entity_poly.entity_id
_entity_poly.type
_entity_poly.pdbx_seq_one_letter_code
_entity_poly.pdbx_strand_id
1 'polypeptide(L)'
;MTKIDDMIKDLCPDGVEWKKLWEVTIWDKKFNSVPKFKQQLVDKYEYLLAKDLSQMVVSGGDIKILTTSPSNLWTTEYVAGGEFFDKEIVAIPWGGNPIVQYYKGKFITGDNRIARVKNDDELLTKYLYYYLQNNLKLISSFYRGSGIQHPDMSKVLDTKIPIPPLEIQEEVVKILDKFTDYVTELTSELTLRQKQYSFYRDKLLSFEDEIYQVEWKTLEEISVPIKNISWKENSERTYSYIDLSSVDRESKKITDITTITADKAPSRAQRIVKTDDIIFGTTRPTLRRFAKVPENFNNQICSTGFYVFRASNEVLPSYIYHIFASNDFNSYVEKNQSGASYPAIADSLVKKYKLPVPSLKIQSRIVQVLDNFDTVCNDLNIGLPKEIELRQKQYEYFRDKLLTFTAEGVYTDSTVQYRQDLIRLLQWVFGPIKVSLGSICSISRGKRLIRSQLNKNGKYPVYQNSLIPLGYFNETNEEANTTFVISAGAAGEIGFSKQPFWKADDVWTMSSEFINQRFLYYMLLSNQSKIKGQVRKASIPRLSKNVIENLTVCLPESEGQSRIVSVLDKFDTLINSISEGLPKEIELRQKQYEYFRDKLLSF
;
A
#
# COMPACT_ATOMS: atom_id res chain seq x y z
N MET A 1 -26.82 37.41 -6.82
CA MET A 1 -28.29 37.29 -6.69
C MET A 1 -28.96 38.63 -6.86
N THR A 2 -28.45 39.70 -6.22
CA THR A 2 -28.84 41.09 -6.54
C THR A 2 -28.86 41.32 -8.05
N LYS A 3 -27.80 40.96 -8.78
CA LYS A 3 -27.74 41.16 -10.24
C LYS A 3 -28.92 40.60 -11.06
N ILE A 4 -29.33 39.33 -10.88
CA ILE A 4 -30.47 38.77 -11.66
C ILE A 4 -31.80 39.31 -11.15
N ASP A 5 -31.96 39.45 -9.82
CA ASP A 5 -33.19 40.02 -9.24
C ASP A 5 -33.37 41.50 -9.68
N ASP A 6 -32.27 42.25 -9.82
CA ASP A 6 -32.24 43.62 -10.32
C ASP A 6 -32.51 43.65 -11.84
N MET A 7 -31.88 42.76 -12.62
CA MET A 7 -32.16 42.61 -14.05
C MET A 7 -33.62 42.25 -14.33
N ILE A 8 -34.25 41.39 -13.52
CA ILE A 8 -35.68 41.07 -13.65
C ILE A 8 -36.54 42.30 -13.37
N LYS A 9 -36.22 43.09 -12.33
CA LYS A 9 -36.95 44.33 -12.03
C LYS A 9 -36.82 45.37 -13.15
N ASP A 10 -35.63 45.49 -13.73
CA ASP A 10 -35.34 46.52 -14.74
C ASP A 10 -35.84 46.12 -16.13
N LEU A 11 -35.67 44.84 -16.52
CA LEU A 11 -35.95 44.34 -17.87
C LEU A 11 -37.31 43.63 -17.98
N CYS A 12 -37.92 43.23 -16.86
CA CYS A 12 -39.23 42.56 -16.81
C CYS A 12 -40.14 43.16 -15.74
N PRO A 13 -40.41 44.50 -15.75
CA PRO A 13 -41.21 45.15 -14.73
C PRO A 13 -42.66 44.63 -14.66
N ASP A 14 -43.18 44.13 -15.78
CA ASP A 14 -44.54 43.56 -15.89
C ASP A 14 -44.56 42.02 -15.72
N GLY A 15 -43.43 41.40 -15.35
CA GLY A 15 -43.26 39.96 -15.23
C GLY A 15 -42.67 39.29 -16.48
N VAL A 16 -42.41 37.99 -16.39
CA VAL A 16 -41.79 37.19 -17.47
C VAL A 16 -42.86 36.49 -18.31
N GLU A 17 -42.73 36.56 -19.64
CA GLU A 17 -43.64 35.86 -20.56
C GLU A 17 -43.48 34.34 -20.45
N TRP A 18 -44.59 33.60 -20.49
CA TRP A 18 -44.59 32.14 -20.47
C TRP A 18 -45.14 31.58 -21.77
N LYS A 19 -44.30 30.84 -22.51
CA LYS A 19 -44.69 30.15 -23.75
C LYS A 19 -44.75 28.65 -23.55
N LYS A 20 -45.56 27.96 -24.36
CA LYS A 20 -45.53 26.50 -24.44
C LYS A 20 -44.31 26.05 -25.24
N LEU A 21 -43.74 24.90 -24.91
CA LEU A 21 -42.55 24.40 -25.61
C LEU A 21 -42.75 24.31 -27.12
N TRP A 22 -43.92 23.88 -27.60
CA TRP A 22 -44.21 23.82 -29.04
C TRP A 22 -44.15 25.18 -29.75
N GLU A 23 -44.33 26.29 -29.04
CA GLU A 23 -44.28 27.63 -29.60
C GLU A 23 -42.83 28.05 -29.90
N VAL A 24 -41.87 27.56 -29.13
CA VAL A 24 -40.46 27.98 -29.16
C VAL A 24 -39.46 26.88 -29.58
N THR A 25 -39.92 25.64 -29.77
CA THR A 25 -39.06 24.50 -30.16
C THR A 25 -39.49 23.79 -31.44
N ILE A 26 -38.52 23.18 -32.13
CA ILE A 26 -38.68 22.29 -33.29
C ILE A 26 -38.19 20.91 -32.88
N TRP A 27 -38.95 19.87 -33.22
CA TRP A 27 -38.67 18.50 -32.80
C TRP A 27 -38.30 17.57 -33.96
N ASP A 28 -37.72 16.42 -33.61
CA ASP A 28 -37.16 15.41 -34.51
C ASP A 28 -38.18 14.83 -35.52
N LYS A 29 -39.46 14.80 -35.14
CA LYS A 29 -40.53 14.29 -35.99
C LYS A 29 -41.90 14.82 -35.59
N LYS A 30 -42.91 14.45 -36.38
CA LYS A 30 -44.31 14.63 -36.04
C LYS A 30 -44.79 13.52 -35.12
N PHE A 31 -45.58 13.87 -34.11
CA PHE A 31 -46.18 12.95 -33.17
C PHE A 31 -47.68 12.81 -33.44
N ASN A 32 -48.17 11.57 -33.47
CA ASN A 32 -49.56 11.28 -33.84
C ASN A 32 -50.57 11.89 -32.87
N SER A 33 -50.23 11.98 -31.58
CA SER A 33 -51.09 12.54 -30.53
C SER A 33 -51.04 14.07 -30.41
N VAL A 34 -50.34 14.75 -31.32
CA VAL A 34 -50.11 16.20 -31.29
C VAL A 34 -50.83 16.86 -32.48
N PRO A 35 -51.63 17.91 -32.27
CA PRO A 35 -52.26 18.65 -33.38
C PRO A 35 -51.24 19.22 -34.38
N LYS A 36 -51.54 19.16 -35.69
CA LYS A 36 -50.62 19.60 -36.75
C LYS A 36 -50.13 21.05 -36.59
N PHE A 37 -50.97 21.95 -36.07
CA PHE A 37 -50.60 23.36 -35.88
C PHE A 37 -49.49 23.56 -34.84
N LYS A 38 -49.30 22.62 -33.89
CA LYS A 38 -48.22 22.66 -32.89
C LYS A 38 -46.88 22.11 -33.41
N GLN A 39 -46.86 21.53 -34.60
CA GLN A 39 -45.71 20.81 -35.17
C GLN A 39 -45.58 21.08 -36.69
N GLN A 40 -45.64 22.37 -37.05
CA GLN A 40 -45.53 22.83 -38.43
C GLN A 40 -44.14 22.57 -39.00
N LEU A 41 -43.10 22.81 -38.20
CA LEU A 41 -41.69 22.57 -38.54
C LEU A 41 -41.19 21.29 -37.87
N VAL A 42 -40.30 20.57 -38.56
CA VAL A 42 -39.68 19.33 -38.09
C VAL A 42 -38.22 19.35 -38.51
N ASP A 43 -37.32 18.93 -37.63
CA ASP A 43 -35.89 18.82 -37.90
C ASP A 43 -35.49 17.35 -37.81
N LYS A 44 -35.44 16.62 -38.92
CA LYS A 44 -35.31 15.16 -38.89
C LYS A 44 -33.90 14.72 -38.50
N TYR A 45 -33.83 13.70 -37.65
CA TYR A 45 -32.60 13.01 -37.28
C TYR A 45 -32.75 11.52 -37.54
N GLU A 46 -31.70 10.90 -38.08
CA GLU A 46 -31.60 9.46 -38.21
C GLU A 46 -31.10 8.88 -36.89
N TYR A 47 -31.82 7.87 -36.39
CA TYR A 47 -31.46 7.19 -35.16
C TYR A 47 -30.98 5.77 -35.45
N LEU A 48 -29.99 5.34 -34.69
CA LEU A 48 -29.42 4.01 -34.77
C LEU A 48 -29.88 3.15 -33.59
N LEU A 49 -29.99 1.84 -33.79
CA LEU A 49 -30.35 0.94 -32.69
C LEU A 49 -29.19 0.79 -31.72
N ALA A 50 -29.49 0.45 -30.46
CA ALA A 50 -28.47 0.31 -29.43
C ALA A 50 -27.37 -0.71 -29.80
N LYS A 51 -27.73 -1.78 -30.53
CA LYS A 51 -26.77 -2.76 -31.05
C LYS A 51 -25.78 -2.13 -32.02
N ASP A 52 -26.26 -1.30 -32.93
CA ASP A 52 -25.43 -0.68 -33.96
C ASP A 52 -24.51 0.38 -33.34
N LEU A 53 -25.07 1.24 -32.47
CA LEU A 53 -24.30 2.23 -31.71
C LEU A 53 -23.16 1.60 -30.91
N SER A 54 -23.39 0.42 -30.31
CA SER A 54 -22.36 -0.28 -29.52
C SER A 54 -21.17 -0.76 -30.34
N GLN A 55 -21.37 -1.03 -31.64
CA GLN A 55 -20.32 -1.48 -32.55
C GLN A 55 -19.51 -0.32 -33.13
N MET A 56 -20.04 0.90 -33.05
CA MET A 56 -19.45 2.11 -33.61
C MET A 56 -18.60 2.89 -32.59
N VAL A 57 -18.47 2.41 -31.35
CA VAL A 57 -17.69 3.09 -30.30
C VAL A 57 -16.20 3.03 -30.62
N VAL A 58 -15.56 4.19 -30.71
CA VAL A 58 -14.11 4.35 -30.93
C VAL A 58 -13.50 5.22 -29.84
N SER A 59 -12.44 4.73 -29.20
CA SER A 59 -11.69 5.52 -28.22
C SER A 59 -10.97 6.69 -28.90
N GLY A 60 -11.14 7.91 -28.38
CA GLY A 60 -10.52 9.12 -28.95
C GLY A 60 -11.23 9.69 -30.19
N GLY A 61 -12.48 9.29 -30.45
CA GLY A 61 -13.31 9.85 -31.52
C GLY A 61 -13.75 11.30 -31.27
N ASP A 62 -14.16 11.97 -32.35
CA ASP A 62 -14.57 13.38 -32.40
C ASP A 62 -16.08 13.59 -32.57
N ILE A 63 -16.84 12.52 -32.85
CA ILE A 63 -18.31 12.53 -32.95
C ILE A 63 -18.93 11.91 -31.70
N LYS A 64 -19.85 12.62 -31.05
CA LYS A 64 -20.56 12.11 -29.87
C LYS A 64 -21.60 11.07 -30.23
N ILE A 65 -21.67 9.99 -29.45
CA ILE A 65 -22.75 9.01 -29.52
C ILE A 65 -23.78 9.33 -28.42
N LEU A 66 -24.96 9.84 -28.79
CA LEU A 66 -26.04 10.13 -27.86
C LEU A 66 -26.94 8.92 -27.64
N THR A 67 -26.77 8.24 -26.52
CA THR A 67 -27.63 7.11 -26.10
C THR A 67 -28.88 7.58 -25.37
N THR A 68 -29.83 6.68 -25.11
CA THR A 68 -31.03 6.94 -24.29
C THR A 68 -30.76 7.01 -22.79
N SER A 69 -29.49 6.86 -22.38
CA SER A 69 -28.96 7.12 -21.04
C SER A 69 -27.75 8.05 -21.15
N PRO A 70 -27.35 8.79 -20.09
CA PRO A 70 -26.14 9.61 -20.16
C PRO A 70 -24.93 8.72 -20.44
N SER A 71 -24.11 9.08 -21.43
CA SER A 71 -22.92 8.32 -21.80
C SER A 71 -21.78 9.20 -22.28
N ASN A 72 -20.55 8.70 -22.12
CA ASN A 72 -19.35 9.33 -22.65
C ASN A 72 -18.75 8.51 -23.80
N LEU A 73 -19.59 8.19 -24.78
CA LEU A 73 -19.21 7.41 -25.95
C LEU A 73 -18.96 8.31 -27.16
N TRP A 74 -17.96 7.95 -27.94
CA TRP A 74 -17.47 8.70 -29.10
C TRP A 74 -17.24 7.76 -30.27
N THR A 75 -17.29 8.31 -31.48
CA THR A 75 -16.92 7.64 -32.74
C THR A 75 -16.17 8.62 -33.64
N THR A 76 -15.76 8.18 -34.82
CA THR A 76 -15.06 9.02 -35.81
C THR A 76 -15.95 9.24 -37.02
N GLU A 77 -15.69 10.31 -37.79
CA GLU A 77 -16.36 10.53 -39.10
C GLU A 77 -16.29 9.32 -40.02
N TYR A 78 -15.15 8.62 -40.02
CA TYR A 78 -14.95 7.41 -40.83
C TYR A 78 -15.91 6.30 -40.45
N VAL A 79 -16.05 6.02 -39.15
CA VAL A 79 -16.95 4.95 -38.66
C VAL A 79 -18.42 5.36 -38.74
N ALA A 80 -18.72 6.65 -38.60
CA ALA A 80 -20.07 7.19 -38.79
C ALA A 80 -20.50 7.21 -40.26
N GLY A 81 -19.61 6.91 -41.22
CA GLY A 81 -19.95 6.80 -42.64
C GLY A 81 -20.47 8.10 -43.28
N GLY A 82 -20.21 9.26 -42.65
CA GLY A 82 -20.76 10.56 -43.08
C GLY A 82 -22.20 10.83 -42.61
N GLU A 83 -22.84 9.92 -41.88
CA GLU A 83 -24.21 10.06 -41.36
C GLU A 83 -24.17 10.62 -39.92
N PHE A 84 -23.86 11.91 -39.78
CA PHE A 84 -23.83 12.60 -38.49
C PHE A 84 -24.37 14.03 -38.59
N PHE A 85 -24.72 14.60 -37.43
CA PHE A 85 -25.32 15.93 -37.33
C PHE A 85 -24.41 16.88 -36.55
N ASP A 86 -24.24 18.12 -36.98
CA ASP A 86 -23.50 19.15 -36.24
C ASP A 86 -24.44 20.28 -35.82
N LYS A 87 -24.98 20.18 -34.59
CA LYS A 87 -26.00 21.09 -34.07
C LYS A 87 -25.92 21.25 -32.55
N GLU A 88 -26.56 22.29 -32.04
CA GLU A 88 -26.86 22.47 -30.61
C GLU A 88 -28.29 22.00 -30.32
N ILE A 89 -28.44 21.04 -29.39
CA ILE A 89 -29.70 20.34 -29.18
C ILE A 89 -29.97 20.00 -27.70
N VAL A 90 -31.25 19.74 -27.41
CA VAL A 90 -31.70 19.07 -26.18
C VAL A 90 -32.38 17.76 -26.54
N ALA A 91 -32.06 16.67 -25.83
CA ALA A 91 -32.60 15.34 -26.11
C ALA A 91 -33.26 14.71 -24.87
N ILE A 92 -34.40 14.06 -25.08
CA ILE A 92 -35.06 13.19 -24.09
C ILE A 92 -35.20 11.77 -24.68
N PRO A 93 -35.04 10.69 -23.90
CA PRO A 93 -35.17 9.34 -24.43
C PRO A 93 -36.59 9.06 -24.92
N TRP A 94 -36.73 8.41 -26.08
CA TRP A 94 -38.04 7.90 -26.45
C TRP A 94 -38.50 6.76 -25.54
N GLY A 95 -37.58 5.92 -25.09
CA GLY A 95 -37.87 4.77 -24.25
C GLY A 95 -36.87 4.65 -23.10
N GLY A 96 -37.35 4.28 -21.92
CA GLY A 96 -36.52 3.99 -20.75
C GLY A 96 -36.65 5.04 -19.65
N ASN A 97 -35.56 5.31 -18.94
CA ASN A 97 -35.56 6.22 -17.80
C ASN A 97 -35.62 7.68 -18.26
N PRO A 98 -36.54 8.51 -17.73
CA PRO A 98 -36.61 9.92 -18.08
C PRO A 98 -35.34 10.67 -17.67
N ILE A 99 -34.70 11.33 -18.63
CA ILE A 99 -33.55 12.24 -18.45
C ILE A 99 -33.66 13.37 -19.48
N VAL A 100 -32.88 14.43 -19.28
CA VAL A 100 -32.67 15.50 -20.27
C VAL A 100 -31.18 15.60 -20.55
N GLN A 101 -30.80 15.64 -21.82
CA GLN A 101 -29.41 15.72 -22.27
C GLN A 101 -29.22 16.98 -23.13
N TYR A 102 -28.06 17.63 -23.01
CA TYR A 102 -27.64 18.75 -23.85
C TYR A 102 -26.38 18.35 -24.61
N TYR A 103 -26.30 18.73 -25.88
CA TYR A 103 -25.09 18.57 -26.67
C TYR A 103 -24.96 19.66 -27.74
N LYS A 104 -23.72 20.08 -27.98
CA LYS A 104 -23.35 21.03 -29.03
C LYS A 104 -22.14 20.48 -29.79
N GLY A 105 -22.29 20.25 -31.09
CA GLY A 105 -21.25 19.74 -31.96
C GLY A 105 -21.73 18.55 -32.82
N LYS A 106 -20.79 17.74 -33.29
CA LYS A 106 -21.04 16.57 -34.14
C LYS A 106 -21.54 15.36 -33.34
N PHE A 107 -22.70 14.80 -33.69
CA PHE A 107 -23.26 13.63 -33.04
C PHE A 107 -23.98 12.67 -33.98
N ILE A 108 -24.07 11.42 -33.52
CA ILE A 108 -25.06 10.43 -33.92
C ILE A 108 -25.95 10.10 -32.72
N THR A 109 -27.18 9.66 -32.94
CA THR A 109 -28.14 9.46 -31.85
C THR A 109 -28.78 8.08 -31.89
N GLY A 110 -29.08 7.54 -30.72
CA GLY A 110 -30.09 6.49 -30.56
C GLY A 110 -31.50 7.05 -30.61
N ASP A 111 -32.48 6.27 -30.18
CA ASP A 111 -33.91 6.64 -30.20
C ASP A 111 -34.23 7.67 -29.11
N ASN A 112 -33.75 8.89 -29.31
CA ASN A 112 -34.06 10.09 -28.56
C ASN A 112 -35.09 10.95 -29.30
N ARG A 113 -35.81 11.77 -28.57
CA ARG A 113 -36.56 12.91 -29.11
C ARG A 113 -35.73 14.16 -28.92
N ILE A 114 -35.39 14.77 -30.04
CA ILE A 114 -34.46 15.89 -30.12
C ILE A 114 -35.26 17.15 -30.35
N ALA A 115 -35.01 18.15 -29.51
CA ALA A 115 -35.56 19.49 -29.59
C ALA A 115 -34.44 20.49 -29.91
N ARG A 116 -34.74 21.42 -30.80
CA ARG A 116 -33.96 22.62 -31.09
C ARG A 116 -34.82 23.85 -30.89
N VAL A 117 -34.23 24.97 -30.48
CA VAL A 117 -34.95 26.23 -30.39
C VAL A 117 -35.29 26.76 -31.79
N LYS A 118 -36.47 27.39 -31.94
CA LYS A 118 -36.92 28.00 -33.20
C LYS A 118 -36.15 29.27 -33.54
N ASN A 119 -35.95 30.12 -32.54
CA ASN A 119 -35.31 31.42 -32.64
C ASN A 119 -34.29 31.59 -31.52
N ASP A 120 -33.01 31.59 -31.87
CA ASP A 120 -31.91 31.76 -30.90
C ASP A 120 -31.86 33.20 -30.34
N ASP A 121 -32.51 34.16 -31.00
CA ASP A 121 -32.68 35.53 -30.49
C ASP A 121 -33.76 35.62 -29.38
N GLU A 122 -34.50 34.53 -29.12
CA GLU A 122 -35.59 34.49 -28.14
C GLU A 122 -35.28 33.54 -26.97
N LEU A 123 -34.65 32.39 -27.25
CA LEU A 123 -34.42 31.34 -26.26
C LEU A 123 -33.07 30.66 -26.47
N LEU A 124 -32.26 30.57 -25.43
CA LEU A 124 -31.01 29.82 -25.50
C LEU A 124 -31.28 28.32 -25.35
N THR A 125 -30.70 27.51 -26.24
CA THR A 125 -30.84 26.04 -26.18
C THR A 125 -30.33 25.48 -24.84
N LYS A 126 -29.30 26.07 -24.25
CA LYS A 126 -28.76 25.67 -22.95
C LYS A 126 -29.65 26.09 -21.77
N TYR A 127 -30.35 27.22 -21.88
CA TYR A 127 -31.37 27.61 -20.90
C TYR A 127 -32.56 26.64 -20.95
N LEU A 128 -33.02 26.26 -22.15
CA LEU A 128 -34.04 25.21 -22.33
C LEU A 128 -33.61 23.89 -21.66
N TYR A 129 -32.35 23.48 -21.82
CA TYR A 129 -31.81 22.30 -21.13
C TYR A 129 -31.96 22.40 -19.61
N TYR A 130 -31.46 23.48 -19.00
CA TYR A 130 -31.53 23.64 -17.54
C TYR A 130 -32.97 23.72 -17.03
N TYR A 131 -33.85 24.39 -17.77
CA TYR A 131 -35.26 24.48 -17.43
C TYR A 131 -35.96 23.11 -17.46
N LEU A 132 -35.74 22.31 -18.50
CA LEU A 132 -36.29 20.97 -18.60
C LEU A 132 -35.70 20.03 -17.53
N GLN A 133 -34.42 20.18 -17.22
CA GLN A 133 -33.77 19.42 -16.15
C GLN A 133 -34.35 19.76 -14.78
N ASN A 134 -34.62 21.04 -14.50
CA ASN A 134 -35.30 21.49 -13.29
C ASN A 134 -36.71 20.90 -13.18
N ASN A 135 -37.41 20.81 -14.31
CA ASN A 135 -38.76 20.25 -14.41
C ASN A 135 -38.76 18.73 -14.68
N LEU A 136 -37.65 18.02 -14.47
CA LEU A 136 -37.54 16.60 -14.80
C LEU A 136 -38.63 15.76 -14.13
N LYS A 137 -39.01 16.05 -12.87
CA LYS A 137 -40.11 15.34 -12.19
C LYS A 137 -41.44 15.44 -12.94
N LEU A 138 -41.75 16.62 -13.49
CA LEU A 138 -42.94 16.85 -14.30
C LEU A 138 -42.84 16.08 -15.62
N ILE A 139 -41.71 16.18 -16.32
CA ILE A 139 -41.49 15.46 -17.58
C ILE A 139 -41.56 13.94 -17.37
N SER A 140 -40.96 13.42 -16.30
CA SER A 140 -41.03 12.01 -15.91
C SER A 140 -42.47 11.54 -15.69
N SER A 141 -43.35 12.40 -15.17
CA SER A 141 -44.78 12.05 -14.97
C SER A 141 -45.54 11.84 -16.29
N PHE A 142 -44.96 12.25 -17.41
CA PHE A 142 -45.55 12.07 -18.74
C PHE A 142 -45.14 10.75 -19.40
N TYR A 143 -44.19 10.01 -18.83
CA TYR A 143 -43.80 8.70 -19.31
C TYR A 143 -44.86 7.66 -18.96
N ARG A 144 -45.28 6.85 -19.95
CA ARG A 144 -46.35 5.85 -19.78
C ARG A 144 -45.96 4.51 -20.41
N GLY A 145 -46.49 3.42 -19.86
CA GLY A 145 -46.29 2.05 -20.36
C GLY A 145 -46.08 1.04 -19.22
N SER A 146 -46.54 -0.19 -19.40
CA SER A 146 -46.34 -1.29 -18.43
C SER A 146 -44.95 -1.94 -18.53
N GLY A 147 -44.25 -1.74 -19.65
CA GLY A 147 -42.86 -2.16 -19.89
C GLY A 147 -41.93 -0.96 -20.06
N ILE A 148 -41.27 -0.86 -21.23
CA ILE A 148 -40.52 0.36 -21.58
C ILE A 148 -41.50 1.53 -21.64
N GLN A 149 -41.25 2.56 -20.84
CA GLN A 149 -42.10 3.74 -20.81
C GLN A 149 -41.67 4.74 -21.89
N HIS A 150 -42.65 5.41 -22.48
CA HIS A 150 -42.46 6.41 -23.53
C HIS A 150 -43.06 7.76 -23.12
N PRO A 151 -42.46 8.91 -23.51
CA PRO A 151 -42.98 10.21 -23.17
C PRO A 151 -44.27 10.52 -23.95
N ASP A 152 -45.29 11.01 -23.24
CA ASP A 152 -46.45 11.63 -23.85
C ASP A 152 -46.08 13.01 -24.41
N MET A 153 -45.67 13.04 -25.68
CA MET A 153 -45.20 14.25 -26.35
C MET A 153 -46.25 15.36 -26.41
N SER A 154 -47.55 15.04 -26.34
CA SER A 154 -48.60 16.07 -26.28
C SER A 154 -48.49 16.89 -25.00
N LYS A 155 -48.26 16.23 -23.86
CA LYS A 155 -48.04 16.88 -22.56
C LYS A 155 -46.68 17.58 -22.49
N VAL A 156 -45.62 16.95 -23.01
CA VAL A 156 -44.28 17.57 -23.08
C VAL A 156 -44.38 18.90 -23.83
N LEU A 157 -44.91 18.88 -25.06
CA LEU A 157 -45.03 20.07 -25.91
C LEU A 157 -45.91 21.18 -25.29
N ASP A 158 -46.95 20.83 -24.52
CA ASP A 158 -47.81 21.79 -23.82
C ASP A 158 -47.21 22.34 -22.50
N THR A 159 -46.06 21.84 -22.07
CA THR A 159 -45.35 22.36 -20.89
C THR A 159 -44.95 23.81 -21.13
N LYS A 160 -45.13 24.68 -20.13
CA LYS A 160 -44.75 26.09 -20.24
C LYS A 160 -43.30 26.29 -19.83
N ILE A 161 -42.64 27.25 -20.46
CA ILE A 161 -41.28 27.73 -20.18
C ILE A 161 -41.32 29.27 -20.08
N PRO A 162 -40.63 29.88 -19.09
CA PRO A 162 -40.49 31.33 -19.04
C PRO A 162 -39.46 31.79 -20.07
N ILE A 163 -39.76 32.88 -20.77
CA ILE A 163 -38.93 33.50 -21.80
C ILE A 163 -38.49 34.89 -21.30
N PRO A 164 -37.55 34.96 -20.33
CA PRO A 164 -36.96 36.23 -19.96
C PRO A 164 -36.02 36.73 -21.08
N PRO A 165 -35.64 38.03 -21.10
CA PRO A 165 -34.65 38.57 -22.01
C PRO A 165 -33.36 37.73 -22.05
N LEU A 166 -32.72 37.67 -23.24
CA LEU A 166 -31.51 36.85 -23.44
C LEU A 166 -30.43 37.13 -22.40
N GLU A 167 -30.23 38.39 -22.02
CA GLU A 167 -29.25 38.80 -21.01
C GLU A 167 -29.44 38.06 -19.67
N ILE A 168 -30.70 37.85 -19.27
CA ILE A 168 -31.03 37.09 -18.05
C ILE A 168 -30.76 35.60 -18.28
N GLN A 169 -31.15 35.05 -19.44
CA GLN A 169 -30.90 33.65 -19.78
C GLN A 169 -29.39 33.33 -19.79
N GLU A 170 -28.57 34.21 -20.36
CA GLU A 170 -27.11 34.08 -20.41
C GLU A 170 -26.49 34.07 -19.01
N GLU A 171 -26.92 34.97 -18.13
CA GLU A 171 -26.43 35.00 -16.75
C GLU A 171 -26.89 33.78 -15.94
N VAL A 172 -28.10 33.28 -16.16
CA VAL A 172 -28.56 32.00 -15.57
C VAL A 172 -27.68 30.84 -16.04
N VAL A 173 -27.49 30.69 -17.36
CA VAL A 173 -26.64 29.64 -17.95
C VAL A 173 -25.23 29.71 -17.40
N LYS A 174 -24.62 30.90 -17.38
CA LYS A 174 -23.27 31.13 -16.85
C LYS A 174 -23.10 30.69 -15.41
N ILE A 175 -24.09 30.93 -14.54
CA ILE A 175 -24.04 30.51 -13.14
C ILE A 175 -24.16 28.99 -13.04
N LEU A 176 -25.09 28.37 -13.77
CA LEU A 176 -25.34 26.92 -13.70
C LEU A 176 -24.19 26.11 -14.32
N ASP A 177 -23.59 26.61 -15.41
CA ASP A 177 -22.40 26.03 -16.03
C ASP A 177 -21.23 26.01 -15.06
N LYS A 178 -20.94 27.16 -14.42
CA LYS A 178 -19.85 27.27 -13.46
C LYS A 178 -19.93 26.23 -12.34
N PHE A 179 -21.12 25.93 -11.82
CA PHE A 179 -21.29 24.89 -10.80
C PHE A 179 -21.16 23.47 -11.37
N THR A 180 -21.62 23.25 -12.60
CA THR A 180 -21.48 21.97 -13.30
C THR A 180 -20.02 21.64 -13.54
N ASP A 181 -19.22 22.63 -13.96
CA ASP A 181 -17.79 22.51 -14.18
C ASP A 181 -17.06 22.18 -12.87
N TYR A 182 -17.37 22.87 -11.77
CA TYR A 182 -16.77 22.57 -10.46
C TYR A 182 -17.05 21.15 -9.98
N VAL A 183 -18.28 20.64 -10.13
CA VAL A 183 -18.61 19.26 -9.73
C VAL A 183 -17.85 18.25 -10.59
N THR A 184 -17.74 18.51 -11.90
CA THR A 184 -17.00 17.66 -12.85
C THR A 184 -15.50 17.63 -12.53
N GLU A 185 -14.89 18.79 -12.27
CA GLU A 185 -13.49 18.93 -11.93
C GLU A 185 -13.16 18.20 -10.62
N LEU A 186 -13.94 18.43 -9.56
CA LEU A 186 -13.74 17.78 -8.26
C LEU A 186 -13.93 16.26 -8.32
N THR A 187 -14.87 15.76 -9.11
CA THR A 187 -15.08 14.32 -9.32
C THR A 187 -13.90 13.68 -10.06
N SER A 188 -13.33 14.40 -11.02
CA SER A 188 -12.13 13.99 -11.75
C SER A 188 -10.90 13.96 -10.83
N GLU A 189 -10.70 15.02 -10.03
CA GLU A 189 -9.63 15.11 -9.02
C GLU A 189 -9.75 13.98 -7.99
N LEU A 190 -10.96 13.70 -7.47
CA LEU A 190 -11.19 12.59 -6.54
C LEU A 190 -10.74 11.24 -7.14
N THR A 191 -11.05 11.00 -8.41
CA THR A 191 -10.64 9.79 -9.13
C THR A 191 -9.12 9.70 -9.27
N LEU A 192 -8.44 10.81 -9.60
CA LEU A 192 -6.99 10.88 -9.68
C LEU A 192 -6.33 10.65 -8.32
N ARG A 193 -6.87 11.25 -7.25
CA ARG A 193 -6.39 11.07 -5.87
C ARG A 193 -6.54 9.65 -5.37
N GLN A 194 -7.63 8.97 -5.70
CA GLN A 194 -7.81 7.54 -5.38
C GLN A 194 -6.74 6.65 -6.02
N LYS A 195 -6.42 6.90 -7.30
CA LYS A 195 -5.33 6.19 -8.01
C LYS A 195 -3.97 6.50 -7.37
N GLN A 196 -3.70 7.78 -7.12
CA GLN A 196 -2.46 8.23 -6.48
C GLN A 196 -2.27 7.61 -5.09
N TYR A 197 -3.32 7.62 -4.26
CA TYR A 197 -3.31 7.02 -2.92
C TYR A 197 -3.00 5.53 -2.98
N SER A 198 -3.67 4.79 -3.87
CA SER A 198 -3.44 3.34 -4.00
C SER A 198 -1.98 3.05 -4.37
N PHE A 199 -1.43 3.80 -5.33
CA PHE A 199 -0.03 3.68 -5.74
C PHE A 199 0.95 3.96 -4.58
N TYR A 200 0.80 5.08 -3.88
CA TYR A 200 1.71 5.43 -2.78
C TYR A 200 1.54 4.53 -1.56
N ARG A 201 0.32 4.10 -1.24
CA ARG A 201 0.06 3.14 -0.17
C ARG A 201 0.83 1.86 -0.42
N ASP A 202 0.71 1.29 -1.62
CA ASP A 202 1.36 0.02 -1.95
C ASP A 202 2.88 0.18 -1.99
N LYS A 203 3.39 1.30 -2.52
CA LYS A 203 4.83 1.62 -2.50
C LYS A 203 5.39 1.78 -1.08
N LEU A 204 4.69 2.49 -0.19
CA LEU A 204 5.12 2.73 1.20
C LEU A 204 5.11 1.45 2.04
N LEU A 205 4.37 0.43 1.63
CA LEU A 205 4.16 -0.81 2.39
C LEU A 205 4.87 -2.02 1.80
N SER A 206 5.47 -1.90 0.60
CA SER A 206 6.23 -3.00 -0.04
C SER A 206 7.69 -3.08 0.44
N PHE A 207 8.32 -1.94 0.74
CA PHE A 207 9.72 -1.82 1.21
C PHE A 207 10.73 -2.58 0.34
N GLU A 208 10.46 -2.78 -0.95
CA GLU A 208 11.26 -3.64 -1.84
C GLU A 208 12.74 -3.23 -1.92
N ASP A 209 13.02 -1.93 -1.85
CA ASP A 209 14.37 -1.35 -1.94
C ASP A 209 15.15 -1.38 -0.60
N GLU A 210 14.48 -1.63 0.52
CA GLU A 210 15.06 -1.57 1.88
C GLU A 210 15.38 -2.97 2.46
N ILE A 211 15.08 -4.04 1.73
CA ILE A 211 15.38 -5.41 2.16
C ILE A 211 16.88 -5.66 1.99
N TYR A 212 17.56 -5.97 3.09
CA TYR A 212 18.98 -6.29 3.09
C TYR A 212 19.23 -7.61 2.34
N GLN A 213 19.69 -7.48 1.10
CA GLN A 213 20.22 -8.63 0.37
C GLN A 213 21.57 -8.99 0.96
N VAL A 214 21.78 -10.29 1.18
CA VAL A 214 23.05 -10.78 1.67
C VAL A 214 23.61 -11.82 0.73
N GLU A 215 24.83 -11.55 0.27
CA GLU A 215 25.60 -12.48 -0.52
C GLU A 215 26.28 -13.51 0.38
N TRP A 216 26.24 -14.78 -0.04
CA TRP A 216 26.97 -15.84 0.61
C TRP A 216 28.32 -16.01 -0.07
N LYS A 217 29.39 -15.67 0.65
CA LYS A 217 30.77 -15.77 0.18
C LYS A 217 31.54 -16.76 1.02
N THR A 218 32.54 -17.37 0.42
CA THR A 218 33.52 -18.20 1.11
C THR A 218 34.54 -17.32 1.83
N LEU A 219 35.17 -17.83 2.89
CA LEU A 219 36.26 -17.12 3.57
C LEU A 219 37.40 -16.77 2.59
N GLU A 220 37.63 -17.57 1.55
CA GLU A 220 38.63 -17.28 0.53
C GLU A 220 38.32 -15.99 -0.24
N GLU A 221 37.07 -15.80 -0.69
CA GLU A 221 36.63 -14.65 -1.49
C GLU A 221 36.75 -13.31 -0.75
N ILE A 222 36.65 -13.31 0.57
CA ILE A 222 36.71 -12.10 1.41
C ILE A 222 38.03 -11.95 2.17
N SER A 223 39.06 -12.69 1.77
CA SER A 223 40.38 -12.67 2.42
C SER A 223 41.47 -12.09 1.53
N VAL A 224 42.45 -11.44 2.16
CA VAL A 224 43.67 -10.98 1.49
C VAL A 224 44.78 -12.03 1.70
N PRO A 225 45.58 -12.34 0.66
CA PRO A 225 46.71 -13.27 0.80
C PRO A 225 47.68 -12.87 1.91
N ILE A 226 48.10 -13.87 2.69
CA ILE A 226 49.15 -13.72 3.70
C ILE A 226 50.52 -14.03 3.11
N LYS A 227 51.57 -13.56 3.78
CA LYS A 227 52.96 -13.87 3.43
C LYS A 227 53.56 -14.77 4.50
N ASN A 228 54.39 -15.72 4.06
CA ASN A 228 55.28 -16.43 4.96
C ASN A 228 56.58 -15.65 5.12
N ILE A 229 57.24 -15.83 6.27
CA ILE A 229 58.56 -15.25 6.51
C ILE A 229 59.63 -15.95 5.68
N SER A 230 60.50 -15.15 5.06
CA SER A 230 61.77 -15.62 4.50
C SER A 230 62.84 -15.48 5.58
N TRP A 231 63.12 -16.56 6.32
CA TRP A 231 64.11 -16.56 7.40
C TRP A 231 65.53 -16.21 6.92
N LYS A 232 65.85 -16.52 5.66
CA LYS A 232 67.14 -16.16 5.03
C LYS A 232 67.33 -14.64 4.90
N GLU A 233 66.25 -13.91 4.63
CA GLU A 233 66.26 -12.45 4.44
C GLU A 233 66.08 -11.69 5.76
N ASN A 234 65.79 -12.38 6.87
CA ASN A 234 65.44 -11.79 8.16
C ASN A 234 66.27 -12.42 9.32
N SER A 235 67.53 -12.78 9.05
CA SER A 235 68.37 -13.55 9.96
C SER A 235 68.73 -12.85 11.28
N GLU A 236 68.79 -11.52 11.27
CA GLU A 236 69.22 -10.71 12.42
C GLU A 236 68.07 -10.16 13.28
N ARG A 237 66.82 -10.36 12.86
CA ARG A 237 65.64 -9.79 13.52
C ARG A 237 65.04 -10.78 14.53
N THR A 238 64.65 -10.28 15.69
CA THR A 238 63.87 -11.01 16.69
C THR A 238 62.38 -10.83 16.45
N TYR A 239 61.61 -11.90 16.66
CA TYR A 239 60.16 -11.91 16.52
C TYR A 239 59.49 -12.49 17.75
N SER A 240 58.32 -11.96 18.10
CA SER A 240 57.36 -12.63 18.96
C SER A 240 56.72 -13.78 18.19
N TYR A 241 56.73 -14.97 18.79
CA TYR A 241 56.15 -16.17 18.23
C TYR A 241 54.86 -16.53 18.95
N ILE A 242 53.79 -16.63 18.17
CA ILE A 242 52.46 -17.01 18.62
C ILE A 242 52.26 -18.49 18.27
N ASP A 243 52.34 -19.36 19.27
CA ASP A 243 52.02 -20.78 19.14
C ASP A 243 50.61 -21.10 19.67
N LEU A 244 50.18 -22.35 19.54
CA LEU A 244 48.84 -22.78 19.96
C LEU A 244 48.59 -22.60 21.47
N SER A 245 49.63 -22.57 22.29
CA SER A 245 49.53 -22.31 23.74
C SER A 245 49.45 -20.81 24.05
N SER A 246 50.01 -19.96 23.19
CA SER A 246 49.96 -18.50 23.30
C SER A 246 48.57 -17.87 23.16
N VAL A 247 47.54 -18.63 22.76
CA VAL A 247 46.16 -18.14 22.64
C VAL A 247 45.31 -18.78 23.70
N ASP A 248 44.88 -18.00 24.69
CA ASP A 248 44.03 -18.49 25.77
C ASP A 248 42.62 -18.86 25.28
N ARG A 249 42.04 -19.91 25.87
CA ARG A 249 40.75 -20.47 25.43
C ARG A 249 39.57 -19.72 26.00
N GLU A 250 39.72 -19.08 27.16
CA GLU A 250 38.61 -18.41 27.83
C GLU A 250 38.55 -16.95 27.41
N SER A 251 39.64 -16.22 27.61
CA SER A 251 39.76 -14.79 27.27
C SER A 251 39.89 -14.51 25.77
N LYS A 252 40.22 -15.53 24.96
CA LYS A 252 40.48 -15.40 23.50
C LYS A 252 41.57 -14.39 23.14
N LYS A 253 42.48 -14.11 24.08
CA LYS A 253 43.60 -13.17 23.90
C LYS A 253 44.90 -13.92 23.65
N ILE A 254 45.80 -13.23 22.95
CA ILE A 254 47.20 -13.65 22.82
C ILE A 254 47.91 -13.27 24.11
N THR A 255 48.44 -14.26 24.82
CA THR A 255 49.07 -14.11 26.14
C THR A 255 50.56 -14.45 26.07
N ASP A 256 50.96 -15.58 26.62
CA ASP A 256 52.36 -15.98 26.80
C ASP A 256 53.02 -16.21 25.43
N ILE A 257 54.02 -15.40 25.10
CA ILE A 257 54.74 -15.46 23.83
C ILE A 257 56.21 -15.74 24.06
N THR A 258 56.79 -16.49 23.12
CA THR A 258 58.24 -16.74 23.07
C THR A 258 58.89 -15.83 22.05
N THR A 259 60.10 -15.35 22.35
CA THR A 259 60.91 -14.62 21.37
C THR A 259 61.76 -15.59 20.58
N ILE A 260 61.73 -15.49 19.25
CA ILE A 260 62.48 -16.36 18.34
C ILE A 260 63.36 -15.54 17.36
N THR A 261 64.41 -16.19 16.89
CA THR A 261 65.34 -15.73 15.84
C THR A 261 65.42 -16.78 14.75
N ALA A 262 66.03 -16.47 13.59
CA ALA A 262 66.08 -17.39 12.45
C ALA A 262 66.74 -18.76 12.76
N ASP A 263 67.72 -18.80 13.67
CA ASP A 263 68.42 -20.01 14.11
C ASP A 263 67.63 -20.85 15.14
N LYS A 264 66.75 -20.20 15.92
CA LYS A 264 65.97 -20.85 16.99
C LYS A 264 64.48 -21.00 16.65
N ALA A 265 64.07 -20.57 15.46
CA ALA A 265 62.68 -20.62 15.02
C ALA A 265 62.21 -22.08 14.86
N PRO A 266 61.10 -22.48 15.50
CA PRO A 266 60.48 -23.78 15.25
C PRO A 266 60.08 -23.91 13.78
N SER A 267 60.06 -25.14 13.24
CA SER A 267 59.68 -25.38 11.83
C SER A 267 58.31 -24.81 11.45
N ARG A 268 57.38 -24.73 12.42
CA ARG A 268 56.04 -24.18 12.26
C ARG A 268 55.98 -22.64 12.31
N ALA A 269 57.04 -21.94 12.71
CA ALA A 269 57.06 -20.48 12.76
C ALA A 269 57.22 -19.91 11.33
N GLN A 270 56.10 -19.71 10.63
CA GLN A 270 56.12 -19.38 9.20
C GLN A 270 55.22 -18.19 8.83
N ARG A 271 54.09 -17.96 9.50
CA ARG A 271 53.06 -17.02 9.01
C ARG A 271 53.30 -15.62 9.58
N ILE A 272 53.34 -14.59 8.74
CA ILE A 272 53.42 -13.19 9.19
C ILE A 272 52.01 -12.64 9.46
N VAL A 273 51.76 -12.25 10.71
CA VAL A 273 50.50 -11.62 11.13
C VAL A 273 50.60 -10.10 11.12
N LYS A 274 49.46 -9.43 10.95
CA LYS A 274 49.28 -7.98 11.04
C LYS A 274 48.21 -7.65 12.06
N THR A 275 48.18 -6.39 12.50
CA THR A 275 47.09 -5.86 13.31
C THR A 275 45.73 -6.16 12.66
N ASP A 276 44.78 -6.55 13.49
CA ASP A 276 43.42 -6.98 13.13
C ASP A 276 43.31 -8.27 12.30
N ASP A 277 44.40 -9.00 12.02
CA ASP A 277 44.25 -10.37 11.51
C ASP A 277 43.50 -11.23 12.55
N ILE A 278 42.65 -12.15 12.08
CA ILE A 278 41.96 -13.13 12.94
C ILE A 278 42.68 -14.47 12.79
N ILE A 279 43.18 -15.02 13.90
CA ILE A 279 43.85 -16.33 13.90
C ILE A 279 42.91 -17.40 14.45
N PHE A 280 42.89 -18.59 13.85
CA PHE A 280 42.07 -19.74 14.24
C PHE A 280 42.90 -21.02 14.28
N GLY A 281 42.88 -21.72 15.41
CA GLY A 281 43.64 -22.96 15.61
C GLY A 281 43.08 -24.09 14.77
N THR A 282 43.82 -24.54 13.76
CA THR A 282 43.40 -25.65 12.89
C THR A 282 43.71 -27.02 13.48
N THR A 283 44.49 -27.06 14.55
CA THR A 283 44.87 -28.26 15.28
C THR A 283 44.02 -28.39 16.55
N ARG A 284 43.31 -29.51 16.69
CA ARG A 284 42.25 -29.72 17.69
C ARG A 284 41.25 -28.56 17.69
N PRO A 285 40.61 -28.28 16.54
CA PRO A 285 39.84 -27.05 16.35
C PRO A 285 38.63 -26.92 17.29
N THR A 286 38.10 -28.04 17.80
CA THR A 286 37.01 -28.05 18.80
C THR A 286 37.41 -27.45 20.15
N LEU A 287 38.71 -27.19 20.40
CA LEU A 287 39.18 -26.38 21.53
C LEU A 287 38.92 -24.88 21.35
N ARG A 288 38.42 -24.45 20.17
CA ARG A 288 37.99 -23.09 19.84
C ARG A 288 39.04 -22.03 20.18
N ARG A 289 40.30 -22.27 19.83
CA ARG A 289 41.37 -21.27 19.97
C ARG A 289 41.32 -20.31 18.80
N PHE A 290 40.87 -19.09 19.06
CA PHE A 290 40.91 -18.00 18.10
C PHE A 290 41.16 -16.68 18.82
N ALA A 291 41.75 -15.72 18.12
CA ALA A 291 42.04 -14.39 18.65
C ALA A 291 42.11 -13.36 17.53
N LYS A 292 41.82 -12.10 17.86
CA LYS A 292 42.18 -10.96 17.02
C LYS A 292 43.60 -10.50 17.37
N VAL A 293 44.43 -10.27 16.37
CA VAL A 293 45.82 -9.83 16.55
C VAL A 293 45.84 -8.33 16.92
N PRO A 294 46.30 -7.94 18.13
CA PRO A 294 46.39 -6.55 18.53
C PRO A 294 47.62 -5.85 17.92
N GLU A 295 47.66 -4.53 18.05
CA GLU A 295 48.66 -3.67 17.41
C GLU A 295 50.11 -4.02 17.79
N ASN A 296 50.35 -4.41 19.04
CA ASN A 296 51.68 -4.80 19.52
C ASN A 296 52.23 -6.08 18.86
N PHE A 297 51.39 -6.88 18.20
CA PHE A 297 51.80 -8.07 17.44
C PHE A 297 51.84 -7.84 15.92
N ASN A 298 51.83 -6.59 15.46
CA ASN A 298 51.97 -6.29 14.05
C ASN A 298 53.33 -6.76 13.48
N ASN A 299 53.29 -7.43 12.32
CA ASN A 299 54.43 -8.05 11.64
C ASN A 299 55.20 -9.10 12.49
N GLN A 300 54.52 -9.74 13.44
CA GLN A 300 55.07 -10.85 14.24
C GLN A 300 54.77 -12.21 13.58
N ILE A 301 55.26 -13.30 14.16
CA ILE A 301 55.22 -14.65 13.56
C ILE A 301 54.22 -15.55 14.29
N CYS A 302 53.37 -16.20 13.51
CA CYS A 302 52.37 -17.15 13.97
C CYS A 302 52.65 -18.56 13.44
N SER A 303 52.35 -19.56 14.26
CA SER A 303 52.51 -20.97 13.94
C SER A 303 51.66 -21.39 12.73
N THR A 304 52.14 -22.34 11.92
CA THR A 304 51.35 -22.98 10.88
C THR A 304 50.15 -23.77 11.41
N GLY A 305 50.11 -24.05 12.73
CA GLY A 305 48.95 -24.62 13.42
C GLY A 305 47.76 -23.67 13.55
N PHE A 306 47.90 -22.40 13.15
CA PHE A 306 46.79 -21.47 12.96
C PHE A 306 46.53 -21.23 11.47
N TYR A 307 45.26 -21.11 11.14
CA TYR A 307 44.79 -20.38 9.96
C TYR A 307 44.79 -18.89 10.30
N VAL A 308 45.36 -18.05 9.41
CA VAL A 308 45.38 -16.60 9.56
C VAL A 308 44.44 -16.00 8.53
N PHE A 309 43.37 -15.38 8.99
CA PHE A 309 42.42 -14.65 8.17
C PHE A 309 42.76 -13.16 8.19
N ARG A 310 43.02 -12.60 7.01
CA ARG A 310 43.20 -11.16 6.81
C ARG A 310 42.02 -10.62 6.03
N ALA A 311 41.24 -9.73 6.64
CA ALA A 311 40.04 -9.16 6.04
C ALA A 311 40.35 -8.37 4.76
N SER A 312 39.51 -8.52 3.74
CA SER A 312 39.43 -7.58 2.62
C SER A 312 38.67 -6.30 3.03
N ASN A 313 38.53 -5.36 2.10
CA ASN A 313 37.72 -4.16 2.30
C ASN A 313 36.21 -4.42 2.35
N GLU A 314 35.76 -5.65 2.10
CA GLU A 314 34.35 -6.02 2.13
C GLU A 314 33.87 -6.44 3.54
N VAL A 315 34.79 -6.76 4.45
CA VAL A 315 34.45 -7.30 5.76
C VAL A 315 35.22 -6.65 6.90
N LEU A 316 34.55 -6.48 8.04
CA LEU A 316 35.17 -6.02 9.26
C LEU A 316 35.88 -7.19 9.96
N PRO A 317 37.14 -7.03 10.41
CA PRO A 317 37.83 -8.07 11.17
C PRO A 317 37.05 -8.58 12.40
N SER A 318 36.46 -7.65 13.17
CA SER A 318 35.63 -7.99 14.32
C SER A 318 34.37 -8.78 13.96
N TYR A 319 33.83 -8.60 12.74
CA TYR A 319 32.71 -9.42 12.27
C TYR A 319 33.15 -10.88 12.08
N ILE A 320 34.33 -11.10 11.48
CA ILE A 320 34.90 -12.44 11.28
C ILE A 320 35.29 -13.11 12.60
N TYR A 321 35.77 -12.32 13.57
CA TYR A 321 35.98 -12.80 14.94
C TYR A 321 34.70 -13.43 15.51
N HIS A 322 33.55 -12.74 15.37
CA HIS A 322 32.25 -13.25 15.82
C HIS A 322 31.76 -14.47 15.02
N ILE A 323 32.07 -14.54 13.71
CA ILE A 323 31.79 -15.74 12.89
C ILE A 323 32.55 -16.96 13.42
N PHE A 324 33.84 -16.84 13.75
CA PHE A 324 34.62 -17.95 14.33
C PHE A 324 34.14 -18.36 15.73
N ALA A 325 33.52 -17.43 16.47
CA ALA A 325 32.87 -17.71 17.74
C ALA A 325 31.51 -18.42 17.60
N SER A 326 30.89 -18.43 16.42
CA SER A 326 29.55 -19.00 16.21
C SER A 326 29.50 -20.53 16.34
N ASN A 327 28.32 -21.06 16.65
CA ASN A 327 28.09 -22.51 16.69
C ASN A 327 28.01 -23.15 15.30
N ASP A 328 27.58 -22.40 14.29
CA ASP A 328 27.52 -22.86 12.90
C ASP A 328 28.93 -23.16 12.36
N PHE A 329 29.87 -22.21 12.50
CA PHE A 329 31.26 -22.43 12.12
C PHE A 329 31.89 -23.59 12.90
N ASN A 330 31.64 -23.69 14.21
CA ASN A 330 32.14 -24.81 15.01
C ASN A 330 31.63 -26.16 14.49
N SER A 331 30.33 -26.25 14.17
CA SER A 331 29.72 -27.45 13.59
C SER A 331 30.29 -27.79 12.21
N TYR A 332 30.58 -26.78 11.39
CA TYR A 332 31.25 -26.97 10.11
C TYR A 332 32.64 -27.57 10.29
N VAL A 333 33.46 -27.00 11.20
CA VAL A 333 34.82 -27.47 11.42
C VAL A 333 34.83 -28.89 12.01
N GLU A 334 33.94 -29.18 12.95
CA GLU A 334 33.82 -30.51 13.56
C GLU A 334 33.51 -31.60 12.53
N LYS A 335 32.68 -31.30 11.52
CA LYS A 335 32.33 -32.23 10.43
C LYS A 335 33.45 -32.41 9.40
N ASN A 336 34.37 -31.45 9.28
CA ASN A 336 35.38 -31.40 8.22
C ASN A 336 36.82 -31.65 8.73
N GLN A 337 37.01 -31.86 10.04
CA GLN A 337 38.30 -32.26 10.60
C GLN A 337 38.61 -33.73 10.32
N SER A 338 39.89 -34.10 10.35
CA SER A 338 40.37 -35.48 10.18
C SER A 338 41.42 -35.84 11.24
N GLY A 339 41.55 -37.14 11.53
CA GLY A 339 42.46 -37.67 12.55
C GLY A 339 41.77 -37.97 13.89
N ALA A 340 42.09 -39.13 14.49
CA ALA A 340 41.43 -39.60 15.72
C ALA A 340 42.02 -38.98 16.99
N SER A 341 43.32 -39.16 17.25
CA SER A 341 43.96 -38.70 18.51
C SER A 341 44.42 -37.22 18.49
N TYR A 342 44.55 -36.66 17.29
CA TYR A 342 44.99 -35.28 17.07
C TYR A 342 44.24 -34.68 15.87
N PRO A 343 42.93 -34.43 16.01
CA PRO A 343 42.12 -33.96 14.90
C PRO A 343 42.62 -32.62 14.37
N ALA A 344 42.59 -32.44 13.06
CA ALA A 344 42.97 -31.19 12.40
C ALA A 344 42.10 -30.92 11.16
N ILE A 345 41.90 -29.64 10.84
CA ILE A 345 41.24 -29.20 9.61
C ILE A 345 42.25 -28.55 8.67
N ALA A 346 42.17 -28.88 7.37
CA ALA A 346 43.02 -28.27 6.36
C ALA A 346 42.60 -26.82 6.08
N ASP A 347 43.56 -25.92 5.86
CA ASP A 347 43.29 -24.52 5.46
C ASP A 347 42.38 -24.41 4.24
N SER A 348 42.51 -25.33 3.28
CA SER A 348 41.68 -25.38 2.07
C SER A 348 40.21 -25.69 2.36
N LEU A 349 39.89 -26.37 3.47
CA LEU A 349 38.52 -26.58 3.92
C LEU A 349 38.02 -25.36 4.70
N VAL A 350 38.84 -24.79 5.59
CA VAL A 350 38.48 -23.54 6.29
C VAL A 350 38.11 -22.46 5.28
N LYS A 351 38.94 -22.24 4.26
CA LYS A 351 38.70 -21.31 3.15
C LYS A 351 37.35 -21.48 2.44
N LYS A 352 36.84 -22.71 2.34
CA LYS A 352 35.57 -23.04 1.68
C LYS A 352 34.34 -22.81 2.54
N TYR A 353 34.51 -22.51 3.84
CA TYR A 353 33.38 -22.17 4.70
C TYR A 353 32.64 -20.97 4.11
N LYS A 354 31.34 -21.16 3.87
CA LYS A 354 30.46 -20.11 3.38
C LYS A 354 29.84 -19.40 4.58
N LEU A 355 29.96 -18.09 4.55
CA LEU A 355 29.34 -17.20 5.50
C LEU A 355 28.61 -16.12 4.74
N PRO A 356 27.72 -15.41 5.43
CA PRO A 356 26.94 -14.42 4.74
C PRO A 356 27.54 -13.03 4.99
N VAL A 357 27.57 -12.18 3.96
CA VAL A 357 28.35 -10.93 3.93
C VAL A 357 27.43 -9.73 3.67
N PRO A 358 26.84 -9.13 4.73
CA PRO A 358 26.01 -7.94 4.58
C PRO A 358 26.87 -6.67 4.41
N SER A 359 26.27 -5.51 4.15
CA SER A 359 27.00 -4.24 4.04
C SER A 359 27.83 -3.92 5.29
N LEU A 360 28.95 -3.19 5.14
CA LEU A 360 29.81 -2.78 6.26
C LEU A 360 29.06 -2.06 7.39
N LYS A 361 28.00 -1.29 7.06
CA LYS A 361 27.14 -0.62 8.05
C LYS A 361 26.40 -1.62 8.93
N ILE A 362 25.87 -2.70 8.35
CA ILE A 362 25.19 -3.77 9.09
C ILE A 362 26.20 -4.58 9.89
N GLN A 363 27.34 -4.91 9.29
CA GLN A 363 28.42 -5.60 10.01
C GLN A 363 28.85 -4.81 11.26
N SER A 364 29.00 -3.48 11.15
CA SER A 364 29.36 -2.62 12.28
C SER A 364 28.30 -2.62 13.38
N ARG A 365 27.01 -2.60 13.03
CA ARG A 365 25.90 -2.74 14.00
C ARG A 365 25.92 -4.09 14.70
N ILE A 366 26.12 -5.18 13.97
CA ILE A 366 26.25 -6.53 14.54
C ILE A 366 27.40 -6.56 15.54
N VAL A 367 28.58 -6.08 15.13
CA VAL A 367 29.77 -6.02 15.99
C VAL A 367 29.49 -5.19 17.25
N GLN A 368 28.89 -4.01 17.12
CA GLN A 368 28.56 -3.16 18.25
C GLN A 368 27.68 -3.87 19.28
N VAL A 369 26.66 -4.61 18.82
CA VAL A 369 25.77 -5.38 19.70
C VAL A 369 26.52 -6.50 20.39
N LEU A 370 27.27 -7.30 19.63
CA LEU A 370 27.95 -8.47 20.16
C LEU A 370 29.09 -8.08 21.12
N ASP A 371 29.86 -7.04 20.79
CA ASP A 371 30.92 -6.52 21.66
C ASP A 371 30.32 -5.95 22.97
N ASN A 372 29.15 -5.31 22.91
CA ASN A 372 28.45 -4.84 24.10
C ASN A 372 27.98 -6.01 24.98
N PHE A 373 27.41 -7.06 24.40
CA PHE A 373 27.05 -8.27 25.14
C PHE A 373 28.29 -8.95 25.76
N ASP A 374 29.37 -9.08 25.00
CA ASP A 374 30.62 -9.68 25.50
C ASP A 374 31.22 -8.86 26.64
N THR A 375 31.16 -7.52 26.57
CA THR A 375 31.59 -6.64 27.65
C THR A 375 30.76 -6.88 28.90
N VAL A 376 29.44 -6.93 28.76
CA VAL A 376 28.50 -7.15 29.87
C VAL A 376 28.65 -8.54 30.50
N CYS A 377 28.98 -9.57 29.72
CA CYS A 377 29.18 -10.93 30.21
C CYS A 377 30.53 -11.13 30.94
N ASN A 378 31.54 -10.34 30.59
CA ASN A 378 32.91 -10.51 31.08
C ASN A 378 33.35 -9.44 32.10
N ASP A 379 32.54 -8.41 32.36
CA ASP A 379 32.82 -7.44 33.42
C ASP A 379 32.54 -8.06 34.81
N LEU A 380 33.62 -8.28 35.56
CA LEU A 380 33.60 -8.87 36.90
C LEU A 380 32.80 -8.04 37.93
N ASN A 381 32.45 -6.79 37.61
CA ASN A 381 31.65 -5.92 38.47
C ASN A 381 30.14 -6.05 38.24
N ILE A 382 29.71 -6.83 37.24
CA ILE A 382 28.31 -6.88 36.77
C ILE A 382 27.71 -8.28 37.03
N GLY A 383 27.31 -8.53 38.28
CA GLY A 383 26.34 -9.60 38.60
C GLY A 383 26.88 -10.84 39.32
N LEU A 384 25.93 -11.69 39.76
CA LEU A 384 26.19 -12.96 40.47
C LEU A 384 26.47 -14.11 39.47
N PRO A 385 27.17 -15.20 39.85
CA PRO A 385 27.52 -16.30 38.92
C PRO A 385 26.34 -16.88 38.12
N LYS A 386 25.15 -16.98 38.74
CA LYS A 386 23.92 -17.45 38.07
C LYS A 386 23.38 -16.46 37.04
N GLU A 387 23.55 -15.17 37.29
CA GLU A 387 23.17 -14.11 36.34
C GLU A 387 24.10 -14.12 35.12
N ILE A 388 25.41 -14.34 35.34
CA ILE A 388 26.41 -14.47 34.28
C ILE A 388 26.07 -15.66 33.36
N GLU A 389 25.72 -16.82 33.93
CA GLU A 389 25.32 -18.00 33.14
C GLU A 389 24.08 -17.73 32.27
N LEU A 390 23.08 -17.03 32.82
CA LEU A 390 21.87 -16.66 32.07
C LEU A 390 22.17 -15.68 30.93
N ARG A 391 23.04 -14.69 31.17
CA ARG A 391 23.49 -13.72 30.16
C ARG A 391 24.31 -14.37 29.06
N GLN A 392 25.18 -15.33 29.40
CA GLN A 392 25.94 -16.10 28.40
C GLN A 392 25.01 -16.90 27.48
N LYS A 393 24.01 -17.60 28.03
CA LYS A 393 23.00 -18.31 27.22
C LYS A 393 22.22 -17.36 26.31
N GLN A 394 21.89 -16.17 26.81
CA GLN A 394 21.20 -15.14 26.02
C GLN A 394 22.09 -14.60 24.89
N TYR A 395 23.37 -14.32 25.17
CA TYR A 395 24.35 -13.91 24.18
C TYR A 395 24.52 -14.95 23.07
N GLU A 396 24.72 -16.22 23.41
CA GLU A 396 24.89 -17.28 22.42
C GLU A 396 23.67 -17.39 21.49
N TYR A 397 22.47 -17.29 22.08
CA TYR A 397 21.22 -17.29 21.33
C TYR A 397 21.14 -16.12 20.32
N PHE A 398 21.42 -14.89 20.75
CA PHE A 398 21.35 -13.72 19.86
C PHE A 398 22.46 -13.71 18.82
N ARG A 399 23.68 -14.07 19.20
CA ARG A 399 24.82 -14.21 18.29
C ARG A 399 24.47 -15.14 17.15
N ASP A 400 23.99 -16.35 17.47
CA ASP A 400 23.69 -17.33 16.43
C ASP A 400 22.55 -16.82 15.51
N LYS A 401 21.51 -16.18 16.04
CA LYS A 401 20.45 -15.57 15.21
C LYS A 401 20.95 -14.44 14.30
N LEU A 402 21.88 -13.60 14.77
CA LEU A 402 22.45 -12.49 13.99
C LEU A 402 23.43 -12.97 12.91
N LEU A 403 24.08 -14.11 13.11
CA LEU A 403 25.15 -14.61 12.21
C LEU A 403 24.70 -15.70 11.23
N THR A 404 23.54 -16.32 11.44
CA THR A 404 23.04 -17.45 10.61
C THR A 404 21.84 -17.10 9.72
N PHE A 405 21.53 -15.81 9.56
CA PHE A 405 20.27 -15.32 8.99
C PHE A 405 19.79 -16.05 7.72
N THR A 406 18.47 -16.12 7.56
CA THR A 406 17.84 -16.60 6.33
C THR A 406 17.94 -15.50 5.27
N ALA A 407 18.45 -15.84 4.09
CA ALA A 407 18.81 -14.91 2.99
C ALA A 407 17.66 -14.04 2.43
N GLU A 408 16.46 -14.14 2.98
CA GLU A 408 15.26 -13.42 2.55
C GLU A 408 14.68 -12.50 3.63
N GLY A 409 15.31 -12.44 4.81
CA GLY A 409 14.88 -11.58 5.92
C GLY A 409 13.50 -11.93 6.48
N VAL A 410 12.99 -13.14 6.20
CA VAL A 410 11.69 -13.63 6.69
C VAL A 410 11.88 -14.40 7.99
N TYR A 411 11.48 -13.79 9.10
CA TYR A 411 11.45 -14.43 10.40
C TYR A 411 10.10 -15.13 10.61
N THR A 412 10.14 -16.46 10.71
CA THR A 412 8.97 -17.34 10.86
C THR A 412 8.89 -18.03 12.22
N ASP A 413 9.85 -17.76 13.11
CA ASP A 413 9.94 -18.37 14.44
C ASP A 413 8.69 -18.00 15.26
N SER A 414 7.87 -19.00 15.59
CA SER A 414 6.59 -18.82 16.29
C SER A 414 6.74 -18.32 17.72
N THR A 415 7.96 -18.33 18.27
CA THR A 415 8.25 -17.80 19.62
C THR A 415 8.50 -16.29 19.64
N VAL A 416 8.58 -15.66 18.47
CA VAL A 416 8.86 -14.22 18.31
C VAL A 416 7.84 -13.35 19.06
N GLN A 417 6.58 -13.78 19.15
CA GLN A 417 5.52 -13.09 19.89
C GLN A 417 5.91 -12.82 21.37
N TYR A 418 6.71 -13.71 21.96
CA TYR A 418 7.12 -13.65 23.36
C TYR A 418 8.50 -13.00 23.56
N ARG A 419 9.21 -12.62 22.48
CA ARG A 419 10.58 -12.08 22.53
C ARG A 419 10.68 -10.70 21.89
N GLN A 420 10.26 -9.71 22.68
CA GLN A 420 10.24 -8.31 22.29
C GLN A 420 11.63 -7.72 22.03
N ASP A 421 12.60 -8.17 22.81
CA ASP A 421 14.01 -7.87 22.68
C ASP A 421 14.56 -8.31 21.32
N LEU A 422 14.18 -9.50 20.85
CA LEU A 422 14.63 -10.02 19.55
C LEU A 422 14.12 -9.16 18.38
N ILE A 423 12.83 -8.83 18.33
CA ILE A 423 12.28 -8.01 17.23
C ILE A 423 12.96 -6.64 17.20
N ARG A 424 13.05 -5.96 18.34
CA ARG A 424 13.69 -4.64 18.43
C ARG A 424 15.16 -4.69 18.01
N LEU A 425 15.87 -5.73 18.44
CA LEU A 425 17.27 -5.93 18.07
C LEU A 425 17.41 -6.12 16.55
N LEU A 426 16.59 -7.00 15.96
CA LEU A 426 16.62 -7.26 14.52
C LEU A 426 16.28 -6.01 13.71
N GLN A 427 15.30 -5.23 14.16
CA GLN A 427 14.95 -3.97 13.52
C GLN A 427 16.09 -2.93 13.61
N TRP A 428 16.77 -2.84 14.74
CA TRP A 428 17.89 -1.93 14.91
C TRP A 428 19.10 -2.32 14.05
N VAL A 429 19.45 -3.62 14.03
CA VAL A 429 20.60 -4.12 13.27
C VAL A 429 20.33 -4.00 11.78
N PHE A 430 19.25 -4.63 11.34
CA PHE A 430 18.91 -4.75 9.93
C PHE A 430 18.10 -3.53 9.55
N GLY A 431 16.86 -3.38 10.00
CA GLY A 431 15.94 -2.31 9.62
C GLY A 431 14.55 -2.90 9.53
N PRO A 432 13.70 -2.49 8.58
CA PRO A 432 12.45 -3.20 8.32
C PRO A 432 12.74 -4.67 7.99
N ILE A 433 12.15 -5.59 8.75
CA ILE A 433 12.29 -7.03 8.56
C ILE A 433 11.00 -7.64 8.03
N LYS A 434 11.08 -8.74 7.28
CA LYS A 434 9.90 -9.51 6.91
C LYS A 434 9.56 -10.49 8.01
N VAL A 435 8.30 -10.54 8.38
CA VAL A 435 7.79 -11.36 9.47
C VAL A 435 6.45 -11.95 9.07
N SER A 436 6.21 -13.18 9.49
CA SER A 436 4.89 -13.79 9.39
C SER A 436 3.96 -13.13 10.42
N LEU A 437 2.78 -12.65 10.02
CA LEU A 437 1.84 -11.95 10.91
C LEU A 437 1.51 -12.74 12.18
N GLY A 438 1.35 -14.06 12.06
CA GLY A 438 1.08 -14.95 13.19
C GLY A 438 2.25 -15.09 14.17
N SER A 439 3.47 -14.74 13.77
CA SER A 439 4.66 -14.74 14.65
C SER A 439 4.74 -13.50 15.54
N ILE A 440 4.00 -12.43 15.22
CA ILE A 440 4.07 -11.13 15.91
C ILE A 440 2.73 -10.66 16.48
N CYS A 441 1.61 -11.30 16.09
CA CYS A 441 0.27 -10.95 16.53
C CYS A 441 -0.46 -12.17 17.09
N SER A 442 -1.18 -11.99 18.21
CA SER A 442 -2.24 -12.92 18.60
C SER A 442 -3.51 -12.60 17.83
N ILE A 443 -3.99 -13.57 17.05
CA ILE A 443 -5.27 -13.47 16.34
C ILE A 443 -6.38 -14.05 17.21
N SER A 444 -7.40 -13.23 17.51
CA SER A 444 -8.54 -13.61 18.34
C SER A 444 -9.85 -13.57 17.55
N ARG A 445 -10.68 -14.60 17.77
CA ARG A 445 -12.01 -14.71 17.15
C ARG A 445 -13.06 -14.06 18.04
N GLY A 446 -14.04 -13.40 17.43
CA GLY A 446 -15.16 -12.82 18.15
C GLY A 446 -16.18 -13.85 18.67
N LYS A 447 -17.20 -13.35 19.36
CA LYS A 447 -18.25 -14.15 20.02
C LYS A 447 -19.57 -13.97 19.29
N ARG A 448 -20.22 -15.07 18.92
CA ARG A 448 -21.50 -15.05 18.20
C ARG A 448 -22.55 -14.26 18.99
N LEU A 449 -23.27 -13.40 18.27
CA LEU A 449 -24.43 -12.65 18.77
C LEU A 449 -25.60 -12.90 17.82
N ILE A 450 -26.81 -13.11 18.34
CA ILE A 450 -28.01 -13.37 17.52
C ILE A 450 -28.84 -12.09 17.35
N ARG A 451 -29.59 -11.99 16.25
CA ARG A 451 -30.36 -10.78 15.91
C ARG A 451 -31.34 -10.33 16.99
N SER A 452 -31.91 -11.26 17.76
CA SER A 452 -32.83 -10.93 18.86
C SER A 452 -32.16 -10.20 20.04
N GLN A 453 -30.83 -10.21 20.13
CA GLN A 453 -30.06 -9.50 21.16
C GLN A 453 -29.64 -8.10 20.72
N LEU A 454 -29.90 -7.73 19.47
CA LEU A 454 -29.54 -6.42 18.93
C LEU A 454 -30.58 -5.37 19.31
N ASN A 455 -30.10 -4.19 19.66
CA ASN A 455 -30.94 -3.06 20.03
C ASN A 455 -30.82 -1.96 18.97
N LYS A 456 -31.96 -1.40 18.52
CA LYS A 456 -31.95 -0.24 17.60
C LYS A 456 -31.23 0.99 18.19
N ASN A 457 -31.24 1.12 19.52
CA ASN A 457 -30.59 2.19 20.27
C ASN A 457 -29.30 1.72 20.99
N GLY A 458 -28.69 0.61 20.53
CA GLY A 458 -27.43 0.15 21.12
C GLY A 458 -26.31 1.18 20.92
N LYS A 459 -25.34 1.19 21.84
CA LYS A 459 -24.23 2.16 21.80
C LYS A 459 -23.10 1.76 20.86
N TYR A 460 -22.82 0.47 20.74
CA TYR A 460 -21.64 -0.04 20.04
C TYR A 460 -22.04 -0.86 18.81
N PRO A 461 -21.34 -0.69 17.67
CA PRO A 461 -21.64 -1.45 16.47
C PRO A 461 -21.25 -2.93 16.64
N VAL A 462 -22.04 -3.80 16.02
CA VAL A 462 -21.77 -5.25 15.96
C VAL A 462 -21.32 -5.60 14.55
N TYR A 463 -20.05 -5.98 14.40
CA TYR A 463 -19.52 -6.45 13.11
C TYR A 463 -19.58 -7.99 13.08
N GLN A 464 -20.04 -8.55 11.94
CA GLN A 464 -20.10 -10.00 11.74
C GLN A 464 -19.59 -10.42 10.37
N ASN A 465 -20.42 -10.27 9.33
CA ASN A 465 -20.17 -10.82 8.00
C ASN A 465 -19.93 -9.74 6.93
N SER A 466 -19.85 -8.47 7.32
CA SER A 466 -19.55 -7.34 6.45
C SER A 466 -18.98 -6.16 7.25
N LEU A 467 -18.48 -5.14 6.55
CA LEU A 467 -18.07 -3.86 7.15
C LEU A 467 -19.27 -2.99 7.55
N ILE A 468 -20.49 -3.34 7.16
CA ILE A 468 -21.71 -2.70 7.65
C ILE A 468 -22.10 -3.41 8.95
N PRO A 469 -22.28 -2.67 10.06
CA PRO A 469 -22.73 -3.27 11.32
C PRO A 469 -24.04 -4.04 11.14
N LEU A 470 -24.13 -5.25 11.69
CA LEU A 470 -25.36 -6.04 11.74
C LEU A 470 -26.47 -5.32 12.54
N GLY A 471 -26.06 -4.52 13.51
CA GLY A 471 -26.88 -3.72 14.39
C GLY A 471 -26.01 -3.15 15.51
N TYR A 472 -26.64 -2.75 16.61
CA TYR A 472 -25.95 -2.20 17.76
C TYR A 472 -26.23 -3.00 19.03
N PHE A 473 -25.27 -2.98 19.95
CA PHE A 473 -25.32 -3.66 21.24
C PHE A 473 -24.82 -2.73 22.35
N ASN A 474 -25.16 -3.03 23.60
CA ASN A 474 -24.81 -2.19 24.75
C ASN A 474 -23.43 -2.53 25.34
N GLU A 475 -22.93 -3.72 25.04
CA GLU A 475 -21.62 -4.19 25.48
C GLU A 475 -20.63 -4.28 24.31
N THR A 476 -19.36 -4.33 24.65
CA THR A 476 -18.24 -4.47 23.72
C THR A 476 -17.35 -5.63 24.17
N ASN A 477 -16.64 -6.24 23.23
CA ASN A 477 -15.61 -7.23 23.50
C ASN A 477 -14.29 -6.91 22.76
N GLU A 478 -14.17 -5.68 22.25
CA GLU A 478 -13.00 -5.17 21.55
C GLU A 478 -12.94 -3.64 21.65
N GLU A 479 -11.75 -3.15 21.97
CA GLU A 479 -11.52 -1.73 22.19
C GLU A 479 -11.51 -0.90 20.88
N ALA A 480 -11.62 0.41 21.05
CA ALA A 480 -11.46 1.37 19.96
C ALA A 480 -10.05 1.31 19.34
N ASN A 481 -9.93 1.90 18.14
CA ASN A 481 -8.71 1.97 17.33
C ASN A 481 -8.13 0.60 16.97
N THR A 482 -9.00 -0.39 16.76
CA THR A 482 -8.61 -1.76 16.46
C THR A 482 -8.91 -2.12 15.01
N THR A 483 -7.94 -2.78 14.36
CA THR A 483 -8.09 -3.36 13.03
C THR A 483 -8.71 -4.74 13.10
N PHE A 484 -9.62 -5.03 12.17
CA PHE A 484 -10.30 -6.31 12.09
C PHE A 484 -10.44 -6.82 10.65
N VAL A 485 -10.61 -8.14 10.52
CA VAL A 485 -10.83 -8.82 9.24
C VAL A 485 -12.13 -9.61 9.30
N ILE A 486 -12.96 -9.47 8.26
CA ILE A 486 -14.16 -10.30 8.08
C ILE A 486 -13.75 -11.66 7.52
N SER A 487 -14.15 -12.73 8.19
CA SER A 487 -13.77 -14.12 7.86
C SER A 487 -14.88 -14.92 7.16
N ALA A 488 -16.13 -14.43 7.15
CA ALA A 488 -17.23 -15.05 6.41
C ALA A 488 -18.19 -14.03 5.79
N GLY A 489 -18.89 -14.40 4.71
CA GLY A 489 -19.75 -13.50 3.96
C GLY A 489 -18.92 -12.59 3.06
N ALA A 490 -18.69 -11.34 3.47
CA ALA A 490 -17.72 -10.45 2.84
C ALA A 490 -16.28 -10.80 3.30
N ALA A 491 -15.91 -12.08 3.18
CA ALA A 491 -14.64 -12.60 3.65
C ALA A 491 -13.46 -11.91 2.94
N GLY A 492 -12.45 -11.49 3.71
CA GLY A 492 -11.30 -10.71 3.23
C GLY A 492 -11.53 -9.19 3.21
N GLU A 493 -12.68 -8.69 3.64
CA GLU A 493 -12.84 -7.27 3.96
C GLU A 493 -12.09 -6.88 5.23
N ILE A 494 -11.48 -5.70 5.21
CA ILE A 494 -10.62 -5.19 6.28
C ILE A 494 -11.24 -3.91 6.83
N GLY A 495 -11.45 -3.87 8.14
CA GLY A 495 -12.04 -2.73 8.84
C GLY A 495 -11.13 -2.17 9.90
N PHE A 496 -11.41 -0.91 10.28
CA PHE A 496 -10.80 -0.23 11.40
C PHE A 496 -11.89 0.49 12.18
N SER A 497 -12.04 0.21 13.47
CA SER A 497 -13.06 0.86 14.30
C SER A 497 -12.44 1.94 15.17
N LYS A 498 -12.90 3.19 15.06
CA LYS A 498 -12.49 4.32 15.93
C LYS A 498 -13.21 4.33 17.30
N GLN A 499 -14.17 3.44 17.50
CA GLN A 499 -14.94 3.29 18.74
C GLN A 499 -14.93 1.82 19.20
N PRO A 500 -15.18 1.54 20.49
CA PRO A 500 -15.34 0.16 20.95
C PRO A 500 -16.47 -0.54 20.20
N PHE A 501 -16.35 -1.84 19.98
CA PHE A 501 -17.32 -2.59 19.19
C PHE A 501 -17.47 -4.03 19.65
N TRP A 502 -18.49 -4.71 19.13
CA TRP A 502 -18.64 -6.14 19.30
C TRP A 502 -18.16 -6.87 18.05
N LYS A 503 -17.06 -7.62 18.16
CA LYS A 503 -16.65 -8.58 17.13
C LYS A 503 -17.44 -9.88 17.30
N ALA A 504 -18.22 -10.24 16.27
CA ALA A 504 -18.95 -11.51 16.23
C ALA A 504 -18.06 -12.69 15.76
N ASP A 505 -18.63 -13.89 15.69
CA ASP A 505 -17.92 -15.14 15.39
C ASP A 505 -17.26 -15.20 14.01
N ASP A 506 -17.62 -14.33 13.09
CA ASP A 506 -17.00 -14.21 11.76
C ASP A 506 -16.04 -13.02 11.65
N VAL A 507 -15.65 -12.40 12.77
CA VAL A 507 -14.65 -11.31 12.81
C VAL A 507 -13.40 -11.72 13.58
N TRP A 508 -12.23 -11.39 13.02
CA TRP A 508 -10.94 -11.56 13.68
C TRP A 508 -10.28 -10.22 13.96
N THR A 509 -9.61 -10.12 15.10
CA THR A 509 -8.76 -9.00 15.48
C THR A 509 -7.38 -9.50 15.85
N MET A 510 -6.38 -8.63 15.71
CA MET A 510 -4.99 -8.96 15.91
C MET A 510 -4.38 -8.00 16.92
N SER A 511 -3.84 -8.53 18.00
CA SER A 511 -3.18 -7.74 19.05
C SER A 511 -1.68 -7.97 19.05
N SER A 512 -0.92 -6.88 19.17
CA SER A 512 0.54 -6.87 19.22
C SER A 512 1.03 -5.56 19.83
N GLU A 513 2.12 -5.60 20.60
CA GLU A 513 2.80 -4.39 21.10
C GLU A 513 3.77 -3.81 20.06
N PHE A 514 4.09 -4.56 19.00
CA PHE A 514 5.05 -4.14 17.97
C PHE A 514 4.40 -3.41 16.81
N ILE A 515 3.08 -3.53 16.66
CA ILE A 515 2.36 -3.04 15.50
C ILE A 515 1.33 -2.01 15.93
N ASN A 516 1.48 -0.80 15.39
CA ASN A 516 0.45 0.21 15.43
C ASN A 516 -0.79 -0.31 14.66
N GLN A 517 -1.96 -0.31 15.31
CA GLN A 517 -3.20 -0.82 14.73
C GLN A 517 -3.58 -0.11 13.41
N ARG A 518 -3.32 1.19 13.29
CA ARG A 518 -3.58 1.94 12.06
C ARG A 518 -2.60 1.59 10.95
N PHE A 519 -1.34 1.30 11.29
CA PHE A 519 -0.39 0.74 10.32
C PHE A 519 -0.83 -0.65 9.84
N LEU A 520 -1.27 -1.52 10.75
CA LEU A 520 -1.82 -2.84 10.45
C LEU A 520 -3.00 -2.75 9.47
N TYR A 521 -3.91 -1.80 9.67
CA TYR A 521 -5.03 -1.54 8.76
C TYR A 521 -4.55 -1.30 7.32
N TYR A 522 -3.63 -0.35 7.13
CA TYR A 522 -3.12 -0.03 5.79
C TYR A 522 -2.30 -1.16 5.16
N MET A 523 -1.48 -1.84 5.97
CA MET A 523 -0.71 -3.00 5.53
C MET A 523 -1.61 -4.13 5.03
N LEU A 524 -2.69 -4.43 5.74
CA LEU A 524 -3.65 -5.44 5.30
C LEU A 524 -4.40 -4.98 4.04
N LEU A 525 -4.77 -3.70 3.95
CA LEU A 525 -5.43 -3.16 2.76
C LEU A 525 -4.55 -3.30 1.51
N SER A 526 -3.25 -3.03 1.62
CA SER A 526 -2.29 -3.23 0.53
C SER A 526 -2.21 -4.70 0.09
N ASN A 527 -2.40 -5.63 1.02
CA ASN A 527 -2.42 -7.07 0.75
C ASN A 527 -3.82 -7.64 0.52
N GLN A 528 -4.86 -6.80 0.43
CA GLN A 528 -6.25 -7.27 0.40
C GLN A 528 -6.55 -8.15 -0.80
N SER A 529 -5.99 -7.83 -1.98
CA SER A 529 -6.16 -8.65 -3.18
C SER A 529 -5.60 -10.06 -3.01
N LYS A 530 -4.44 -10.20 -2.34
CA LYS A 530 -3.85 -11.50 -2.01
C LYS A 530 -4.72 -12.28 -1.02
N ILE A 531 -5.23 -11.60 0.01
CA ILE A 531 -6.13 -12.20 1.01
C ILE A 531 -7.44 -12.68 0.36
N LYS A 532 -8.07 -11.83 -0.46
CA LYS A 532 -9.31 -12.16 -1.19
C LYS A 532 -9.11 -13.30 -2.18
N GLY A 533 -7.92 -13.43 -2.78
CA GLY A 533 -7.56 -14.56 -3.63
C GLY A 533 -7.57 -15.92 -2.92
N GLN A 534 -7.42 -15.93 -1.60
CA GLN A 534 -7.41 -17.15 -0.76
C GLN A 534 -8.78 -17.45 -0.11
N VAL A 535 -9.82 -16.67 -0.43
CA VAL A 535 -11.17 -16.90 0.08
C VAL A 535 -11.79 -18.11 -0.63
N ARG A 536 -12.25 -19.09 0.14
CA ARG A 536 -12.97 -20.25 -0.40
C ARG A 536 -14.38 -19.83 -0.77
N LYS A 537 -14.73 -19.90 -2.06
CA LYS A 537 -16.02 -19.48 -2.62
C LYS A 537 -17.04 -20.62 -2.75
N ALA A 538 -17.09 -21.52 -1.75
CA ALA A 538 -18.24 -22.42 -1.59
C ALA A 538 -19.49 -21.61 -1.18
N SER A 539 -20.60 -22.26 -0.83
CA SER A 539 -21.90 -21.62 -0.54
C SER A 539 -21.81 -20.29 0.22
N ILE A 540 -21.10 -20.24 1.35
CA ILE A 540 -20.75 -19.00 2.05
C ILE A 540 -19.25 -18.78 1.90
N PRO A 541 -18.79 -17.64 1.35
CA PRO A 541 -17.38 -17.33 1.26
C PRO A 541 -16.74 -17.34 2.65
N ARG A 542 -15.62 -18.05 2.81
CA ARG A 542 -14.88 -18.13 4.08
C ARG A 542 -13.38 -17.98 3.86
N LEU A 543 -12.76 -17.24 4.79
CA LEU A 543 -11.33 -17.11 4.93
C LEU A 543 -10.85 -18.06 6.03
N SER A 544 -9.67 -18.68 5.87
CA SER A 544 -9.03 -19.48 6.91
C SER A 544 -8.08 -18.63 7.74
N LYS A 545 -7.99 -18.89 9.06
CA LYS A 545 -7.13 -18.14 9.99
C LYS A 545 -5.68 -18.14 9.52
N ASN A 546 -5.22 -19.29 9.03
CA ASN A 546 -3.87 -19.51 8.54
C ASN A 546 -3.49 -18.57 7.38
N VAL A 547 -4.46 -18.03 6.63
CA VAL A 547 -4.18 -17.05 5.57
C VAL A 547 -3.61 -15.77 6.16
N ILE A 548 -4.18 -15.30 7.28
CA ILE A 548 -3.68 -14.12 7.99
C ILE A 548 -2.42 -14.45 8.78
N GLU A 549 -2.38 -15.61 9.44
CA GLU A 549 -1.19 -16.01 10.21
C GLU A 549 0.05 -16.14 9.33
N ASN A 550 -0.08 -16.71 8.14
CA ASN A 550 1.05 -16.93 7.22
C ASN A 550 1.33 -15.74 6.29
N LEU A 551 0.62 -14.62 6.45
CA LEU A 551 0.87 -13.44 5.63
C LEU A 551 2.21 -12.82 6.03
N THR A 552 3.18 -12.90 5.12
CA THR A 552 4.50 -12.29 5.29
C THR A 552 4.45 -10.79 4.99
N VAL A 553 4.87 -9.97 5.96
CA VAL A 553 4.76 -8.52 5.90
C VAL A 553 6.06 -7.87 6.38
N CYS A 554 6.35 -6.67 5.87
CA CYS A 554 7.46 -5.86 6.37
C CYS A 554 7.06 -5.14 7.65
N LEU A 555 7.87 -5.26 8.69
CA LEU A 555 7.65 -4.63 9.99
C LEU A 555 8.74 -3.57 10.23
N PRO A 556 8.47 -2.28 9.96
CA PRO A 556 9.37 -1.19 10.31
C PRO A 556 9.32 -0.88 11.82
N GLU A 557 10.30 -0.11 12.29
CA GLU A 557 10.33 0.41 13.65
C GLU A 557 9.12 1.32 13.95
N SER A 558 8.84 1.54 15.24
CA SER A 558 7.68 2.30 15.72
C SER A 558 7.58 3.71 15.11
N GLU A 559 8.71 4.42 14.98
CA GLU A 559 8.75 5.74 14.35
C GLU A 559 8.39 5.66 12.85
N GLY A 560 8.92 4.67 12.15
CA GLY A 560 8.60 4.40 10.75
C GLY A 560 7.12 4.10 10.53
N GLN A 561 6.53 3.27 11.38
CA GLN A 561 5.09 3.00 11.36
C GLN A 561 4.27 4.29 11.53
N SER A 562 4.63 5.11 12.52
CA SER A 562 3.94 6.36 12.83
C SER A 562 4.02 7.37 11.67
N ARG A 563 5.20 7.47 11.03
CA ARG A 563 5.40 8.32 9.84
C ARG A 563 4.53 7.88 8.67
N ILE A 564 4.47 6.58 8.40
CA ILE A 564 3.63 6.02 7.33
C ILE A 564 2.14 6.30 7.61
N VAL A 565 1.68 6.01 8.83
CA VAL A 565 0.30 6.26 9.25
C VAL A 565 -0.07 7.73 9.08
N SER A 566 0.79 8.66 9.50
CA SER A 566 0.55 10.10 9.36
C SER A 566 0.32 10.53 7.91
N VAL A 567 1.07 9.96 6.97
CA VAL A 567 0.92 10.24 5.53
C VAL A 567 -0.37 9.62 5.00
N LEU A 568 -0.62 8.35 5.29
CA LEU A 568 -1.78 7.62 4.77
C LEU A 568 -3.11 8.13 5.32
N ASP A 569 -3.17 8.54 6.59
CA ASP A 569 -4.36 9.14 7.20
C ASP A 569 -4.73 10.47 6.54
N LYS A 570 -3.75 11.29 6.16
CA LYS A 570 -3.99 12.54 5.43
C LYS A 570 -4.64 12.28 4.07
N PHE A 571 -4.14 11.29 3.33
CA PHE A 571 -4.74 10.91 2.05
C PHE A 571 -6.13 10.29 2.20
N ASP A 572 -6.30 9.38 3.16
CA ASP A 572 -7.59 8.73 3.44
C ASP A 572 -8.67 9.77 3.77
N THR A 573 -8.31 10.76 4.59
CA THR A 573 -9.21 11.87 4.96
C THR A 573 -9.63 12.69 3.74
N LEU A 574 -8.69 13.06 2.86
CA LEU A 574 -8.99 13.85 1.65
C LEU A 574 -9.94 13.14 0.69
N ILE A 575 -9.85 11.81 0.61
CA ILE A 575 -10.55 10.99 -0.39
C ILE A 575 -11.89 10.48 0.13
N ASN A 576 -11.96 10.06 1.39
CA ASN A 576 -13.10 9.29 1.91
C ASN A 576 -13.93 10.05 2.94
N SER A 577 -13.46 11.19 3.46
CA SER A 577 -14.22 11.90 4.47
C SER A 577 -15.49 12.52 3.88
N ILE A 578 -16.59 12.31 4.60
CA ILE A 578 -17.91 12.89 4.28
C ILE A 578 -18.18 14.17 5.10
N SER A 579 -17.35 14.47 6.09
CA SER A 579 -17.40 15.68 6.91
C SER A 579 -16.39 16.74 6.47
N GLU A 580 -15.30 16.32 5.84
CA GLU A 580 -14.21 17.14 5.31
C GLU A 580 -13.70 16.49 4.00
N GLY A 581 -12.81 17.14 3.23
CA GLY A 581 -12.25 16.57 1.99
C GLY A 581 -13.15 16.66 0.75
N LEU A 582 -12.76 15.96 -0.31
CA LEU A 582 -13.36 16.10 -1.65
C LEU A 582 -14.84 15.66 -1.73
N PRO A 583 -15.28 14.54 -1.12
CA PRO A 583 -16.70 14.18 -1.15
C PRO A 583 -17.60 15.23 -0.50
N LYS A 584 -17.17 15.83 0.61
CA LYS A 584 -17.90 16.92 1.27
C LYS A 584 -18.00 18.14 0.37
N GLU A 585 -16.91 18.52 -0.29
CA GLU A 585 -16.93 19.66 -1.20
C GLU A 585 -17.87 19.42 -2.38
N ILE A 586 -17.83 18.22 -2.99
CA ILE A 586 -18.76 17.81 -4.05
C ILE A 586 -20.21 17.95 -3.59
N GLU A 587 -20.55 17.42 -2.40
CA GLU A 587 -21.91 17.54 -1.83
C GLU A 587 -22.34 19.01 -1.64
N LEU A 588 -21.42 19.87 -1.15
CA LEU A 588 -21.70 21.29 -0.96
C LEU A 588 -21.94 22.01 -2.30
N ARG A 589 -21.14 21.71 -3.34
CA ARG A 589 -21.33 22.28 -4.68
C ARG A 589 -22.63 21.80 -5.32
N GLN A 590 -23.01 20.53 -5.12
CA GLN A 590 -24.29 20.00 -5.59
C GLN A 590 -25.48 20.69 -4.91
N LYS A 591 -25.44 20.89 -3.58
CA LYS A 591 -26.49 21.63 -2.86
C LYS A 591 -26.58 23.08 -3.31
N GLN A 592 -25.45 23.74 -3.56
CA GLN A 592 -25.42 25.08 -4.13
C GLN A 592 -26.05 25.10 -5.53
N TYR A 593 -25.67 24.16 -6.39
CA TYR A 593 -26.24 24.00 -7.72
C TYR A 593 -27.77 23.84 -7.65
N GLU A 594 -28.28 22.94 -6.81
CA GLU A 594 -29.72 22.72 -6.65
C GLU A 594 -30.45 23.98 -6.17
N TYR A 595 -29.91 24.67 -5.16
CA TYR A 595 -30.47 25.92 -4.66
C TYR A 595 -30.54 27.00 -5.74
N PHE A 596 -29.45 27.22 -6.48
CA PHE A 596 -29.41 28.23 -7.54
C PHE A 596 -30.28 27.81 -8.73
N ARG A 597 -30.30 26.54 -9.11
CA ARG A 597 -31.17 26.02 -10.18
C ARG A 597 -32.64 26.26 -9.87
N ASP A 598 -33.10 25.87 -8.68
CA ASP A 598 -34.50 25.97 -8.29
C ASP A 598 -34.92 27.46 -8.20
N LYS A 599 -34.05 28.33 -7.68
CA LYS A 599 -34.33 29.77 -7.56
C LYS A 599 -34.30 30.50 -8.91
N LEU A 600 -33.33 30.21 -9.77
CA LEU A 600 -33.14 30.93 -11.04
C LEU A 600 -34.11 30.52 -12.15
N LEU A 601 -34.87 29.43 -11.96
CA LEU A 601 -35.77 28.87 -12.98
C LEU A 601 -37.24 28.84 -12.53
N SER A 602 -37.58 29.47 -11.40
CA SER A 602 -38.94 29.49 -10.82
C SER A 602 -39.70 30.81 -11.01
N PHE A 603 -39.27 31.63 -11.98
CA PHE A 603 -39.78 32.97 -12.35
C PHE A 603 -41.23 33.29 -11.96
#